data_AF-G0QWP0-F1
#
_entry.id   AF-G0QWP0-F1
#
_cell.length_a   1.000
_cell.length_b   1.000
_cell.length_c   1.000
_cell.angle_alpha   90.00
_cell.angle_beta   90.00
_cell.angle_gamma   90.00
#
_symmetry.space_group_name_H-M   'P 1'
#
loop_
_entity.id
_entity.type
_entity.pdbx_description
1 polymer ?
#
loop_
_entity_poly.entity_id
_entity_poly.type
_entity_poly.pdbx_seq_one_letter_code
_entity_poly.pdbx_strand_id
1 'polypeptide(L)'
;ECQICIQCYKLYLTLQISELHFNINSNIRCPNQQCPQLYQMQEYLLAIPDCEDLNDQLFHRYLQQDDSMRNCPKKGCHYYGFFPEKSCSDQFICEICQTEWKDNYNIRLNERIYLFLNNILLIKNDIFTYLYEYIMTKECPNCGIPITKNGGCMHMNCKKCLYEFCWVCKQNYSYHKKTQCVAYFYAKYGILQYNLVNFLVLFNLHNAIFNFIYELLVYIGYSIVFNILAFQFYFLLFCWRNYQISQQYTQQWIQLNLAQQKGKIFHYVYSYIHYMRNLYFYYLLFLRKFLPCIAFYAY
;
A
#
# COMPACT_ATOMS: atom_id res chain seq x y z
N GLU A 1 -16.26 -35.95 30.20
CA GLU A 1 -14.80 -36.08 29.96
C GLU A 1 -14.49 -35.57 28.56
N CYS A 2 -13.44 -34.77 28.40
CA CYS A 2 -13.06 -34.25 27.09
C CYS A 2 -12.18 -35.29 26.39
N GLN A 3 -12.71 -35.95 25.36
CA GLN A 3 -11.95 -36.89 24.55
C GLN A 3 -11.55 -36.22 23.24
N ILE A 4 -10.25 -35.99 23.09
CA ILE A 4 -9.67 -35.38 21.90
C ILE A 4 -8.74 -36.40 21.27
N CYS A 5 -8.82 -36.58 19.96
CA CYS A 5 -7.92 -37.46 19.23
C CYS A 5 -6.47 -36.94 19.31
N ILE A 6 -5.47 -37.83 19.42
CA ILE A 6 -4.06 -37.41 19.53
C ILE A 6 -3.64 -36.50 18.36
N GLN A 7 -4.12 -36.79 17.14
CA GLN A 7 -3.84 -35.96 15.96
C GLN A 7 -4.41 -34.54 16.07
N CYS A 8 -5.64 -34.43 16.56
CA CYS A 8 -6.35 -33.17 16.80
C CYS A 8 -5.61 -32.34 17.87
N TYR A 9 -5.10 -33.03 18.89
CA TYR A 9 -4.34 -32.46 19.98
C TYR A 9 -2.97 -31.93 19.51
N LYS A 10 -2.24 -32.71 18.69
CA LYS A 10 -1.00 -32.27 18.04
C LYS A 10 -1.23 -31.03 17.15
N LEU A 11 -2.27 -31.05 16.31
CA LEU A 11 -2.61 -29.92 15.43
C LEU A 11 -2.95 -28.66 16.22
N TYR A 12 -3.68 -28.80 17.33
CA TYR A 12 -4.00 -27.69 18.19
C TYR A 12 -2.73 -27.04 18.76
N LEU A 13 -1.79 -27.86 19.27
CA LEU A 13 -0.54 -27.36 19.83
C LEU A 13 0.36 -26.71 18.77
N THR A 14 0.50 -27.30 17.59
CA THR A 14 1.28 -26.68 16.51
C THR A 14 0.72 -25.32 16.12
N LEU A 15 -0.60 -25.18 16.04
CA LEU A 15 -1.25 -23.89 15.81
C LEU A 15 -0.95 -22.89 16.92
N GLN A 16 -1.09 -23.27 18.19
CA GLN A 16 -0.77 -22.39 19.32
C GLN A 16 0.70 -21.94 19.31
N ILE A 17 1.65 -22.86 19.06
CA ILE A 17 3.09 -22.56 18.99
C ILE A 17 3.42 -21.65 17.80
N SER A 18 2.69 -21.77 16.69
CA SER A 18 2.86 -20.93 15.49
C SER A 18 2.38 -19.48 15.66
N GLU A 19 1.58 -19.18 16.68
CA GLU A 19 1.10 -17.81 16.91
C GLU A 19 2.27 -16.85 17.22
N LEU A 20 2.21 -15.63 16.67
CA LEU A 20 3.30 -14.63 16.80
C LEU A 20 3.58 -14.23 18.26
N HIS A 21 2.57 -14.30 19.14
CA HIS A 21 2.66 -13.91 20.54
C HIS A 21 2.76 -15.10 21.51
N PHE A 22 3.02 -16.30 20.99
CA PHE A 22 3.19 -17.48 21.83
C PHE A 22 4.35 -17.30 22.81
N ASN A 23 4.11 -17.52 24.10
CA ASN A 23 5.12 -17.57 25.15
C ASN A 23 5.07 -18.96 25.81
N ILE A 24 6.23 -19.60 25.97
CA ILE A 24 6.31 -20.96 26.53
C ILE A 24 5.78 -21.00 27.98
N ASN A 25 5.93 -19.89 28.72
CA ASN A 25 5.44 -19.74 30.08
C ASN A 25 3.97 -19.30 30.16
N SER A 26 3.29 -19.12 29.01
CA SER A 26 1.89 -18.72 29.00
C SER A 26 0.95 -19.90 29.18
N ASN A 27 -0.19 -19.62 29.83
CA ASN A 27 -1.25 -20.59 30.02
C ASN A 27 -2.08 -20.74 28.74
N ILE A 28 -2.28 -21.97 28.29
CA ILE A 28 -3.00 -22.30 27.07
C ILE A 28 -4.37 -22.86 27.44
N ARG A 29 -5.38 -22.49 26.66
CA ARG A 29 -6.76 -22.90 26.90
C ARG A 29 -6.97 -24.34 26.47
N CYS A 30 -7.87 -25.04 27.16
CA CYS A 30 -8.37 -26.30 26.67
C CYS A 30 -8.91 -26.14 25.22
N PRO A 31 -8.62 -27.07 24.30
CA PRO A 31 -9.16 -27.01 22.93
C PRO A 31 -10.70 -27.03 22.90
N ASN A 32 -11.34 -27.57 23.93
CA ASN A 32 -12.78 -27.51 24.10
C ASN A 32 -13.21 -26.11 24.57
N GLN A 33 -13.96 -25.39 23.71
CA GLN A 33 -14.45 -24.04 23.97
C GLN A 33 -15.34 -23.93 25.21
N GLN A 34 -15.98 -25.02 25.63
CA GLN A 34 -16.83 -25.06 26.83
C GLN A 34 -16.03 -25.29 28.13
N CYS A 35 -14.75 -25.66 28.01
CA CYS A 35 -13.88 -25.90 29.15
C CYS A 35 -13.11 -24.60 29.51
N PRO A 36 -13.32 -24.02 30.70
CA PRO A 36 -12.61 -22.81 31.12
C PRO A 36 -11.18 -23.09 31.61
N GLN A 37 -10.73 -24.36 31.61
CA GLN A 37 -9.44 -24.72 32.18
C GLN A 37 -8.26 -24.25 31.32
N LEU A 38 -7.20 -23.91 32.04
CA LEU A 38 -5.93 -23.42 31.53
C LEU A 38 -4.85 -24.39 31.97
N TYR A 39 -3.99 -24.77 31.04
CA TYR A 39 -2.90 -25.70 31.29
C TYR A 39 -1.59 -25.11 30.79
N GLN A 40 -0.48 -25.53 31.40
CA GLN A 40 0.85 -25.17 30.95
C GLN A 40 1.32 -26.09 29.83
N MET A 41 2.25 -25.62 28.99
CA MET A 41 2.79 -26.43 27.89
C MET A 41 3.33 -27.78 28.33
N GLN A 42 3.97 -27.86 29.51
CA GLN A 42 4.52 -29.11 30.04
C GLN A 42 3.41 -30.15 30.28
N GLU A 43 2.24 -29.71 30.75
CA GLU A 43 1.09 -30.59 31.01
C GLU A 43 0.52 -31.16 29.71
N TYR A 44 0.53 -30.38 28.62
CA TYR A 44 0.16 -30.85 27.29
C TYR A 44 1.14 -31.88 26.74
N LEU A 45 2.45 -31.67 26.93
CA LEU A 45 3.50 -32.55 26.40
C LEU A 45 3.50 -33.93 27.07
N LEU A 46 3.16 -34.00 28.36
CA LEU A 46 3.05 -35.28 29.09
C LEU A 46 1.98 -36.21 28.53
N ALA A 47 0.98 -35.66 27.83
CA ALA A 47 -0.15 -36.43 27.31
C ALA A 47 0.10 -37.06 25.93
N ILE A 48 1.25 -36.80 25.28
CA ILE A 48 1.51 -37.21 23.89
C ILE A 48 2.72 -38.15 23.83
N PRO A 49 2.54 -39.41 23.36
CA PRO A 49 3.61 -40.43 23.36
C PRO A 49 4.69 -40.26 22.27
N ASP A 50 4.68 -39.17 21.50
CA ASP A 50 5.69 -38.88 20.46
C ASP A 50 5.63 -37.39 20.09
N CYS A 51 6.67 -36.63 20.45
CA CYS A 51 6.68 -35.17 20.44
C CYS A 51 7.88 -34.54 19.71
N GLU A 52 8.65 -35.28 18.92
CA GLU A 52 9.90 -34.74 18.31
C GLU A 52 9.64 -33.45 17.51
N ASP A 53 8.68 -33.45 16.58
CA ASP A 53 8.33 -32.26 15.80
C ASP A 53 7.88 -31.06 16.65
N LEU A 54 7.15 -31.34 17.75
CA LEU A 54 6.68 -30.30 18.67
C LEU A 54 7.84 -29.75 19.50
N ASN A 55 8.77 -30.61 19.91
CA ASN A 55 9.96 -30.23 20.66
C ASN A 55 10.86 -29.32 19.85
N ASP A 56 11.07 -29.61 18.56
CA ASP A 56 11.87 -28.75 17.67
C ASP A 56 11.24 -27.36 17.51
N GLN A 57 9.92 -27.30 17.31
CA GLN A 57 9.20 -26.02 17.21
C GLN A 57 9.26 -25.22 18.52
N LEU A 58 9.08 -25.88 19.66
CA LEU A 58 9.17 -25.25 20.98
C LEU A 58 10.59 -24.76 21.28
N PHE A 59 11.60 -25.55 20.92
CA PHE A 59 12.99 -25.18 21.08
C PHE A 59 13.34 -23.95 20.23
N HIS A 60 12.89 -23.90 18.97
CA HIS A 60 13.05 -22.71 18.15
C HIS A 60 12.36 -21.49 18.74
N ARG A 61 11.17 -21.62 19.34
CA ARG A 61 10.50 -20.52 20.03
C ARG A 61 11.25 -20.06 21.28
N TYR A 62 11.78 -21.00 22.05
CA TYR A 62 12.60 -20.71 23.22
C TYR A 62 13.81 -19.86 22.83
N LEU A 63 14.54 -20.28 21.80
CA LEU A 63 15.71 -19.55 21.31
C LEU A 63 15.35 -18.16 20.74
N GLN A 64 14.15 -17.98 20.17
CA GLN A 64 13.70 -16.67 19.68
C GLN A 64 13.33 -15.70 20.80
N GLN A 65 12.94 -16.20 21.97
CA GLN A 65 12.56 -15.40 23.13
C GLN A 65 13.78 -14.98 23.96
N ASP A 66 14.89 -15.71 23.86
CA ASP A 66 16.11 -15.42 24.59
C ASP A 66 16.90 -14.26 23.93
N ASP A 67 17.03 -13.15 24.64
CA ASP A 67 17.79 -11.97 24.24
C ASP A 67 19.29 -12.26 23.97
N SER A 68 19.81 -13.37 24.46
CA SER A 68 21.19 -13.79 24.23
C SER A 68 21.38 -14.65 22.96
N MET A 69 20.30 -15.03 22.29
CA MET A 69 20.37 -15.92 21.13
C MET A 69 20.10 -15.15 19.83
N ARG A 70 20.82 -15.48 18.76
CA ARG A 70 20.66 -14.86 17.43
C ARG A 70 20.53 -15.89 16.34
N ASN A 71 19.43 -15.84 15.60
CA ASN A 71 19.22 -16.67 14.43
C ASN A 71 20.00 -16.14 13.22
N CYS A 72 20.50 -17.05 12.39
CA CYS A 72 21.06 -16.72 11.08
C CYS A 72 19.98 -16.15 10.14
N PRO A 73 20.24 -15.03 9.45
CA PRO A 73 19.25 -14.41 8.55
C PRO A 73 19.09 -15.15 7.21
N LYS A 74 19.97 -16.12 6.89
CA LYS A 74 19.91 -16.83 5.61
C LYS A 74 18.67 -17.74 5.57
N LYS A 75 17.84 -17.58 4.54
CA LYS A 75 16.69 -18.45 4.30
C LYS A 75 17.13 -19.93 4.27
N GLY A 76 16.44 -20.76 5.05
CA GLY A 76 16.74 -22.21 5.16
C GLY A 76 17.89 -22.57 6.10
N CYS A 77 18.52 -21.59 6.77
CA CYS A 77 19.47 -21.86 7.84
C CYS A 77 18.79 -21.76 9.21
N HIS A 78 18.94 -22.79 10.03
CA HIS A 78 18.38 -22.86 11.39
C HIS A 78 19.45 -22.72 12.48
N TYR A 79 20.59 -22.11 12.14
CA TYR A 79 21.69 -21.89 13.05
C TYR A 79 21.40 -20.75 14.02
N TYR A 80 21.69 -20.96 15.32
CA TYR A 80 21.61 -19.95 16.36
C TYR A 80 22.99 -19.75 16.99
N GLY A 81 23.42 -18.49 17.08
CA GLY A 81 24.62 -18.09 17.80
C GLY A 81 24.29 -17.53 19.19
N PHE A 82 25.19 -17.75 20.15
CA PHE A 82 25.09 -17.19 21.50
C PHE A 82 25.81 -15.83 21.59
N PHE A 83 25.17 -14.87 22.25
CA PHE A 83 25.62 -13.50 22.39
C PHE A 83 25.39 -13.01 23.84
N PRO A 84 26.37 -13.21 24.73
CA PRO A 84 26.22 -12.95 26.16
C PRO A 84 26.20 -11.47 26.53
N GLU A 85 26.81 -10.57 25.74
CA GLU A 85 27.00 -9.17 26.13
C GLU A 85 26.62 -8.18 25.03
N LYS A 86 25.74 -7.21 25.36
CA LYS A 86 25.29 -6.09 24.51
C LYS A 86 26.40 -5.08 24.13
N SER A 87 27.66 -5.40 24.42
CA SER A 87 28.86 -4.57 24.23
C SER A 87 29.70 -4.98 23.01
N CYS A 88 29.49 -6.17 22.46
CA CYS A 88 30.35 -6.70 21.42
C CYS A 88 29.89 -6.21 20.03
N SER A 89 30.71 -5.39 19.38
CA SER A 89 30.45 -4.77 18.07
C SER A 89 30.84 -5.65 16.87
N ASP A 90 31.18 -6.91 17.12
CA ASP A 90 31.72 -7.82 16.11
C ASP A 90 30.65 -8.39 15.18
N GLN A 91 31.12 -8.85 14.02
CA GLN A 91 30.30 -9.46 12.97
C GLN A 91 30.08 -10.94 13.31
N PHE A 92 28.83 -11.39 13.29
CA PHE A 92 28.51 -12.81 13.40
C PHE A 92 28.83 -13.51 12.09
N ILE A 93 29.35 -14.73 12.21
CA ILE A 93 29.59 -15.64 11.09
C ILE A 93 28.85 -16.93 11.40
N CYS A 94 27.98 -17.37 10.51
CA CYS A 94 27.25 -18.63 10.69
C CYS A 94 28.19 -19.80 10.36
N GLU A 95 28.40 -20.72 11.32
CA GLU A 95 29.25 -21.88 11.13
C GLU A 95 28.74 -22.86 10.06
N ILE A 96 27.41 -22.87 9.81
CA ILE A 96 26.80 -23.77 8.83
C ILE A 96 26.87 -23.20 7.41
N CYS A 97 26.46 -21.94 7.24
CA CYS A 97 26.22 -21.38 5.92
C CYS A 97 27.16 -20.21 5.56
N GLN A 98 28.11 -19.90 6.44
CA GLN A 98 29.14 -18.86 6.31
C GLN A 98 28.58 -17.48 6.01
N THR A 99 27.30 -17.26 6.30
CA THR A 99 26.68 -15.93 6.16
C THR A 99 27.18 -15.06 7.29
N GLU A 100 27.60 -13.86 6.92
CA GLU A 100 28.07 -12.87 7.88
C GLU A 100 27.00 -11.79 8.08
N TRP A 101 26.72 -11.41 9.33
CA TRP A 101 25.75 -10.36 9.64
C TRP A 101 26.10 -9.63 10.95
N LYS A 102 25.49 -8.47 11.17
CA LYS A 102 25.63 -7.69 12.41
C LYS A 102 24.32 -7.69 13.19
N ASP A 103 24.40 -7.63 14.52
CA ASP A 103 23.21 -7.40 15.36
C ASP A 103 22.61 -6.02 15.08
N ASN A 104 21.27 -5.93 15.15
CA ASN A 104 20.53 -4.67 15.11
C ASN A 104 21.00 -3.68 16.20
N TYR A 105 21.43 -4.17 17.36
CA TYR A 105 21.97 -3.31 18.43
C TYR A 105 23.28 -2.60 18.06
N ASN A 106 24.07 -3.17 17.13
CA ASN A 106 25.38 -2.67 16.75
C ASN A 106 25.39 -1.84 15.46
N ILE A 107 24.24 -1.66 14.81
CA ILE A 107 24.11 -0.85 13.60
C ILE A 107 24.16 0.63 14.00
N ARG A 108 25.17 1.36 13.51
CA ARG A 108 25.30 2.82 13.72
C ARG A 108 24.08 3.54 13.16
N LEU A 109 23.69 4.69 13.74
CA LEU A 109 22.51 5.46 13.31
C LEU A 109 22.49 5.72 11.78
N ASN A 110 23.65 6.04 11.20
CA ASN A 110 23.79 6.30 9.77
C ASN A 110 23.58 5.04 8.91
N GLU A 111 24.01 3.86 9.39
CA GLU A 111 23.76 2.58 8.72
C GLU A 111 22.30 2.15 8.85
N ARG A 112 21.64 2.45 9.99
CA ARG A 112 20.19 2.25 10.15
C ARG A 112 19.39 3.09 9.16
N ILE A 113 19.78 4.36 8.98
CA ILE A 113 19.15 5.26 8.01
C ILE A 113 19.38 4.73 6.59
N TYR A 114 20.58 4.28 6.25
CA TYR A 114 20.87 3.69 4.93
C TYR A 114 20.08 2.40 4.67
N LEU A 115 20.00 1.49 5.64
CA LEU A 115 19.17 0.28 5.55
C LEU A 115 17.68 0.60 5.47
N PHE A 116 17.21 1.57 6.25
CA PHE A 116 15.83 2.06 6.19
C PHE A 116 15.49 2.67 4.82
N LEU A 117 16.36 3.52 4.27
CA LEU A 117 16.18 4.15 2.95
C LEU A 117 16.29 3.15 1.80
N ASN A 118 17.22 2.19 1.87
CA ASN A 118 17.30 1.10 0.88
C ASN A 118 16.10 0.16 0.97
N ASN A 119 15.60 -0.12 2.18
CA ASN A 119 14.37 -0.86 2.35
C ASN A 119 13.18 -0.07 1.78
N ILE A 120 13.08 1.25 1.99
CA ILE A 120 12.03 2.07 1.37
C ILE A 120 12.05 2.00 -0.16
N LEU A 121 13.23 1.98 -0.79
CA LEU A 121 13.36 1.85 -2.25
C LEU A 121 12.96 0.45 -2.77
N LEU A 122 13.12 -0.60 -1.95
CA LEU A 122 12.70 -1.98 -2.26
C LEU A 122 11.22 -2.26 -1.92
N ILE A 123 10.60 -1.48 -1.03
CA ILE A 123 9.22 -1.58 -0.52
C ILE A 123 8.25 -0.75 -1.39
N LYS A 124 8.46 -0.67 -2.71
CA LYS A 124 7.44 -0.05 -3.59
C LYS A 124 6.11 -0.83 -3.58
N ASN A 125 6.14 -2.14 -3.32
CA ASN A 125 4.95 -2.98 -3.25
C ASN A 125 4.38 -3.09 -1.83
N ASP A 126 5.20 -3.02 -0.77
CA ASP A 126 4.71 -3.25 0.59
C ASP A 126 4.15 -1.98 1.25
N ILE A 127 4.50 -0.76 0.81
CA ILE A 127 3.87 0.47 1.34
C ILE A 127 2.39 0.51 0.95
N PHE A 128 2.06 0.17 -0.31
CA PHE A 128 0.68 0.14 -0.75
C PHE A 128 -0.11 -0.95 -0.04
N THR A 129 0.48 -2.13 0.16
CA THR A 129 -0.14 -3.23 0.92
C THR A 129 -0.35 -2.83 2.38
N TYR A 130 0.66 -2.27 3.04
CA TYR A 130 0.57 -1.80 4.42
C TYR A 130 -0.46 -0.67 4.59
N LEU A 131 -0.47 0.32 3.68
CA LEU A 131 -1.47 1.39 3.68
C LEU A 131 -2.86 0.84 3.40
N TYR A 132 -3.00 -0.12 2.49
CA TYR A 132 -4.26 -0.77 2.19
C TYR A 132 -4.78 -1.54 3.42
N GLU A 133 -3.94 -2.34 4.07
CA GLU A 133 -4.26 -3.02 5.32
C GLU A 133 -4.64 -2.03 6.41
N TYR A 134 -3.87 -0.96 6.60
CA TYR A 134 -4.14 0.07 7.59
C TYR A 134 -5.49 0.78 7.35
N ILE A 135 -5.82 1.10 6.09
CA ILE A 135 -7.06 1.78 5.73
C ILE A 135 -8.27 0.84 5.83
N MET A 136 -8.08 -0.43 5.44
CA MET A 136 -9.16 -1.42 5.40
C MET A 136 -9.37 -2.12 6.74
N THR A 137 -8.44 -2.01 7.68
CA THR A 137 -8.52 -2.64 9.00
C THR A 137 -8.92 -1.62 10.05
N LYS A 138 -9.87 -1.99 10.91
CA LYS A 138 -10.19 -1.22 12.12
C LYS A 138 -10.53 -2.15 13.27
N GLU A 139 -10.26 -1.70 14.48
CA GLU A 139 -10.53 -2.46 15.69
C GLU A 139 -12.02 -2.55 16.03
N CYS A 140 -12.43 -3.66 16.63
CA CYS A 140 -13.76 -3.82 17.21
C CYS A 140 -13.91 -2.91 18.45
N PRO A 141 -14.99 -2.11 18.54
CA PRO A 141 -15.19 -1.22 19.69
C PRO A 141 -15.45 -1.96 21.02
N ASN A 142 -15.85 -3.24 20.97
CA ASN A 142 -16.14 -4.03 22.17
C ASN A 142 -14.92 -4.86 22.64
N CYS A 143 -14.20 -5.51 21.72
CA CYS A 143 -13.12 -6.45 22.08
C CYS A 143 -11.73 -6.10 21.54
N GLY A 144 -11.58 -4.98 20.82
CA GLY A 144 -10.30 -4.47 20.33
C GLY A 144 -9.69 -5.23 19.14
N ILE A 145 -10.30 -6.32 18.69
CA ILE A 145 -9.70 -7.11 17.60
C ILE A 145 -9.73 -6.37 16.26
N PRO A 146 -8.62 -6.39 15.48
CA PRO A 146 -8.59 -5.85 14.14
C PRO A 146 -9.54 -6.62 13.21
N ILE A 147 -10.43 -5.90 12.54
CA ILE A 147 -11.36 -6.42 11.55
C ILE A 147 -11.03 -5.76 10.22
N THR A 148 -10.87 -6.53 9.15
CA THR A 148 -10.72 -6.02 7.77
C THR A 148 -12.09 -5.87 7.11
N LYS A 149 -12.29 -4.79 6.36
CA LYS A 149 -13.54 -4.55 5.63
C LYS A 149 -13.52 -5.28 4.28
N ASN A 150 -14.40 -6.27 4.11
CA ASN A 150 -14.51 -7.06 2.88
C ASN A 150 -15.64 -6.59 1.92
N GLY A 151 -16.18 -5.37 2.10
CA GLY A 151 -17.02 -4.69 1.11
C GLY A 151 -18.45 -4.28 1.52
N GLY A 152 -19.03 -3.35 0.74
CA GLY A 152 -20.46 -3.04 0.62
C GLY A 152 -21.16 -2.33 1.78
N CYS A 153 -21.29 -2.99 2.93
CA CYS A 153 -22.13 -2.52 4.03
C CYS A 153 -21.33 -1.76 5.09
N MET A 154 -21.98 -0.81 5.79
CA MET A 154 -21.42 -0.14 6.97
C MET A 154 -21.75 -0.89 8.27
N HIS A 155 -22.74 -1.79 8.24
CA HIS A 155 -23.03 -2.72 9.31
C HIS A 155 -21.95 -3.81 9.36
N MET A 156 -21.28 -3.94 10.49
CA MET A 156 -20.22 -4.91 10.71
C MET A 156 -20.55 -5.76 11.95
N ASN A 157 -20.32 -7.06 11.85
CA ASN A 157 -20.44 -7.99 12.96
C ASN A 157 -19.06 -8.54 13.32
N CYS A 158 -18.66 -8.43 14.59
CA CYS A 158 -17.41 -8.98 15.08
C CYS A 158 -17.47 -10.50 15.19
N LYS A 159 -16.62 -11.22 14.44
CA LYS A 159 -16.57 -12.70 14.49
C LYS A 159 -16.20 -13.28 15.87
N LYS A 160 -15.52 -12.54 16.75
CA LYS A 160 -15.14 -13.03 18.10
C LYS A 160 -16.22 -12.79 19.14
N CYS A 161 -16.76 -11.58 19.22
CA CYS A 161 -17.68 -11.19 20.30
C CYS A 161 -19.13 -10.99 19.84
N LEU A 162 -19.41 -11.23 18.55
CA LEU A 162 -20.72 -11.09 17.90
C LEU A 162 -21.34 -9.68 18.00
N TYR A 163 -20.54 -8.68 18.40
CA TYR A 163 -21.01 -7.31 18.52
C TYR A 163 -21.23 -6.69 17.15
N GLU A 164 -22.43 -6.14 16.96
CA GLU A 164 -22.87 -5.45 15.76
C GLU A 164 -22.64 -3.93 15.88
N PHE A 165 -21.90 -3.36 14.94
CA PHE A 165 -21.54 -1.95 14.99
C PHE A 165 -21.45 -1.31 13.61
N CYS A 166 -21.49 0.03 13.60
CA CYS A 166 -21.26 0.82 12.39
C CYS A 166 -19.76 1.05 12.15
N TRP A 167 -19.27 0.72 10.95
CA TRP A 167 -17.86 0.88 10.56
C TRP A 167 -17.34 2.33 10.61
N VAL A 168 -18.25 3.32 10.45
CA VAL A 168 -17.92 4.74 10.43
C VAL A 168 -17.81 5.31 11.83
N CYS A 169 -18.90 5.26 12.60
CA CYS A 169 -19.01 5.90 13.90
C CYS A 169 -18.70 4.98 15.09
N LYS A 170 -18.44 3.68 14.85
CA LYS A 170 -18.12 2.66 15.88
C LYS A 170 -19.20 2.42 16.94
N GLN A 171 -20.38 3.00 16.79
CA GLN A 171 -21.52 2.79 17.69
C GLN A 171 -22.20 1.45 17.43
N ASN A 172 -22.90 0.95 18.45
CA ASN A 172 -23.79 -0.20 18.35
C ASN A 172 -24.78 -0.01 17.19
N TYR A 173 -24.91 -1.01 16.33
CA TYR A 173 -25.80 -0.94 15.19
C TYR A 173 -27.28 -0.91 15.58
N SER A 174 -27.67 -1.55 16.70
CA SER A 174 -29.06 -1.60 17.16
C SER A 174 -29.65 -0.22 17.51
N TYR A 175 -28.82 0.71 17.98
CA TYR A 175 -29.22 2.09 18.32
C TYR A 175 -28.73 3.12 17.31
N HIS A 176 -28.29 2.67 16.14
CA HIS A 176 -27.63 3.51 15.17
C HIS A 176 -28.60 4.46 14.44
N LYS A 177 -28.36 5.78 14.57
CA LYS A 177 -29.06 6.80 13.77
C LYS A 177 -28.20 7.27 12.61
N LYS A 178 -28.68 7.05 11.38
CA LYS A 178 -27.97 7.43 10.14
C LYS A 178 -27.61 8.92 10.10
N THR A 179 -28.50 9.80 10.57
CA THR A 179 -28.28 11.26 10.61
C THR A 179 -27.10 11.65 11.51
N GLN A 180 -27.01 11.05 12.70
CA GLN A 180 -25.91 11.26 13.64
C GLN A 180 -24.59 10.71 13.10
N CYS A 181 -24.64 9.58 12.38
CA CYS A 181 -23.48 9.00 11.70
C CYS A 181 -22.85 9.96 10.68
N VAL A 182 -23.72 10.54 9.86
CA VAL A 182 -23.32 11.48 8.80
C VAL A 182 -22.77 12.76 9.42
N ALA A 183 -23.41 13.29 10.46
CA ALA A 183 -22.88 14.45 11.19
C ALA A 183 -21.50 14.16 11.80
N TYR A 184 -21.30 13.00 12.43
CA TYR A 184 -20.01 12.57 12.95
C TYR A 184 -18.95 12.48 11.84
N PHE A 185 -19.32 11.92 10.68
CA PHE A 185 -18.43 11.85 9.52
C PHE A 185 -17.98 13.26 9.09
N TYR A 186 -18.91 14.18 8.83
CA TYR A 186 -18.56 15.54 8.40
C TYR A 186 -17.75 16.30 9.46
N ALA A 187 -18.09 16.18 10.74
CA ALA A 187 -17.32 16.82 11.81
C ALA A 187 -15.86 16.30 11.86
N LYS A 188 -15.68 14.97 11.77
CA LYS A 188 -14.34 14.36 11.79
C LYS A 188 -13.50 14.80 10.59
N TYR A 189 -14.08 14.80 9.39
CA TYR A 189 -13.38 15.25 8.18
C TYR A 189 -13.12 16.76 8.19
N GLY A 190 -14.04 17.57 8.74
CA GLY A 190 -13.85 19.01 8.89
C GLY A 190 -12.67 19.35 9.80
N ILE A 191 -12.52 18.66 10.95
CA ILE A 191 -11.38 18.83 11.85
C ILE A 191 -10.07 18.44 11.14
N LEU A 192 -10.08 17.32 10.42
CA LEU A 192 -8.90 16.86 9.68
C LEU A 192 -8.50 17.84 8.57
N GLN A 193 -9.47 18.36 7.81
CA GLN A 193 -9.25 19.39 6.80
C GLN A 193 -8.69 20.67 7.40
N TYR A 194 -9.23 21.13 8.52
CA TYR A 194 -8.74 22.32 9.22
C TYR A 194 -7.27 22.16 9.65
N ASN A 195 -6.92 21.03 10.26
CA ASN A 195 -5.54 20.74 10.65
C ASN A 195 -4.59 20.65 9.45
N LEU A 196 -5.05 20.07 8.34
CA LEU A 196 -4.26 19.99 7.11
C LEU A 196 -4.02 21.38 6.50
N VAL A 197 -5.03 22.25 6.48
CA VAL A 197 -4.87 23.64 6.02
C VAL A 197 -3.88 24.39 6.91
N ASN A 198 -4.02 24.29 8.24
CA ASN A 198 -3.09 24.92 9.17
C ASN A 198 -1.65 24.42 8.98
N PHE A 199 -1.46 23.11 8.78
CA PHE A 199 -0.16 22.54 8.46
C PHE A 199 0.41 23.14 7.16
N LEU A 200 -0.37 23.20 6.08
CA LEU A 200 0.08 23.78 4.81
C LEU A 200 0.43 25.27 4.93
N VAL A 201 -0.29 26.02 5.78
CA VAL A 201 -0.01 27.43 6.06
C VAL A 201 1.26 27.58 6.89
N LEU A 202 1.43 26.79 7.96
CA LEU A 202 2.63 26.81 8.81
C LEU A 202 3.93 26.55 8.04
N PHE A 203 3.89 25.65 7.07
CA PHE A 203 5.03 25.31 6.22
C PHE A 203 5.11 26.14 4.93
N ASN A 204 4.27 27.17 4.76
CA ASN A 204 4.19 28.02 3.55
C ASN A 204 4.00 27.22 2.23
N LEU A 205 3.54 25.98 2.30
CA LEU A 205 3.34 25.10 1.15
C LEU A 205 2.11 25.51 0.32
N HIS A 206 1.18 26.24 0.92
CA HIS A 206 0.01 26.78 0.25
C HIS A 206 0.38 27.54 -1.03
N ASN A 207 1.32 28.49 -0.96
CA ASN A 207 1.68 29.32 -2.12
C ASN A 207 2.31 28.50 -3.25
N ALA A 208 3.11 27.49 -2.92
CA ALA A 208 3.67 26.57 -3.91
C ALA A 208 2.57 25.76 -4.61
N ILE A 209 1.58 25.27 -3.85
CA ILE A 209 0.44 24.52 -4.41
C ILE A 209 -0.42 25.42 -5.30
N PHE A 210 -0.75 26.65 -4.87
CA PHE A 210 -1.55 27.57 -5.65
C PHE A 210 -0.86 27.98 -6.96
N ASN A 211 0.44 28.29 -6.91
CA ASN A 211 1.22 28.61 -8.10
C ASN A 211 1.28 27.42 -9.06
N PHE A 212 1.45 26.20 -8.55
CA PHE A 212 1.44 24.99 -9.37
C PHE A 212 0.08 24.78 -10.07
N ILE A 213 -1.02 24.94 -9.33
CA ILE A 213 -2.37 24.81 -9.91
C ILE A 213 -2.62 25.90 -10.96
N TYR A 214 -2.21 27.13 -10.70
CA TYR A 214 -2.35 28.23 -11.65
C TYR A 214 -1.60 27.95 -12.97
N GLU A 215 -0.33 27.57 -12.89
CA GLU A 215 0.48 27.22 -14.06
C GLU A 215 -0.13 26.04 -14.84
N LEU A 216 -0.65 25.02 -14.13
CA LEU A 216 -1.34 23.89 -14.75
C LEU A 216 -2.60 24.34 -15.52
N LEU A 217 -3.44 25.19 -14.91
CA LEU A 217 -4.66 25.69 -15.54
C LEU A 217 -4.35 26.58 -16.75
N VAL A 218 -3.34 27.43 -16.64
CA VAL A 218 -2.85 28.26 -17.75
C VAL A 218 -2.35 27.37 -18.89
N TYR A 219 -1.59 26.32 -18.59
CA TYR A 219 -1.14 25.34 -19.58
C TYR A 219 -2.30 24.63 -20.29
N ILE A 220 -3.29 24.16 -19.53
CA ILE A 220 -4.50 23.52 -20.08
C ILE A 220 -5.25 24.51 -20.98
N GLY A 221 -5.39 25.77 -20.54
CA GLY A 221 -6.02 26.83 -21.34
C GLY A 221 -5.31 27.08 -22.66
N TYR A 222 -3.98 27.25 -22.64
CA TYR A 222 -3.18 27.43 -23.86
C TYR A 222 -3.29 26.22 -24.80
N SER A 223 -3.25 25.01 -24.26
CA SER A 223 -3.41 23.79 -25.05
C SER A 223 -4.77 23.75 -25.75
N ILE A 224 -5.86 24.07 -25.05
CA ILE A 224 -7.21 24.09 -25.63
C ILE A 224 -7.31 25.14 -26.75
N VAL A 225 -6.89 26.38 -26.50
CA VAL A 225 -6.95 27.47 -27.48
C VAL A 225 -6.13 27.14 -28.73
N PHE A 226 -4.91 26.63 -28.54
CA PHE A 226 -4.05 26.24 -29.65
C PHE A 226 -4.68 25.13 -30.49
N ASN A 227 -5.29 24.12 -29.87
CA ASN A 227 -5.97 23.04 -30.58
C ASN A 227 -7.19 23.55 -31.37
N ILE A 228 -7.95 24.50 -30.82
CA ILE A 228 -9.07 25.13 -31.54
C ILE A 228 -8.56 25.89 -32.77
N LEU A 229 -7.51 26.70 -32.62
CA LEU A 229 -6.91 27.45 -33.74
C LEU A 229 -6.33 26.52 -34.81
N ALA A 230 -5.65 25.45 -34.40
CA ALA A 230 -5.13 24.43 -35.32
C ALA A 230 -6.29 23.77 -36.08
N PHE A 231 -7.37 23.38 -35.39
CA PHE A 231 -8.55 22.80 -36.03
C PHE A 231 -9.19 23.76 -37.04
N GLN A 232 -9.36 25.03 -36.69
CA GLN A 232 -9.89 26.06 -37.60
C GLN A 232 -9.01 26.24 -38.83
N PHE A 233 -7.69 26.33 -38.67
CA PHE A 233 -6.75 26.46 -39.78
C PHE A 233 -6.81 25.26 -40.73
N TYR A 234 -6.83 24.06 -40.18
CA TYR A 234 -6.95 22.82 -40.95
C TYR A 234 -8.29 22.70 -41.67
N PHE A 235 -9.39 23.12 -41.04
CA PHE A 235 -10.70 23.19 -41.67
C PHE A 235 -10.70 24.16 -42.87
N LEU A 236 -10.07 25.33 -42.73
CA LEU A 236 -9.93 26.29 -43.83
C LEU A 236 -9.10 25.72 -44.99
N LEU A 237 -7.99 25.05 -44.71
CA LEU A 237 -7.20 24.34 -45.71
C LEU A 237 -8.00 23.24 -46.41
N PHE A 238 -8.82 22.50 -45.65
CA PHE A 238 -9.71 21.47 -46.20
C PHE A 238 -10.77 22.08 -47.12
N CYS A 239 -11.42 23.17 -46.70
CA CYS A 239 -12.39 23.90 -47.52
C CYS A 239 -11.73 24.47 -48.78
N TRP A 240 -10.55 25.07 -48.67
CA TRP A 240 -9.80 25.62 -49.79
C TRP A 240 -9.40 24.53 -50.79
N ARG A 241 -8.91 23.39 -50.31
CA ARG A 241 -8.57 22.25 -51.16
C ARG A 241 -9.80 21.69 -51.88
N ASN A 242 -10.93 21.56 -51.19
CA ASN A 242 -12.18 21.12 -51.83
C ASN A 242 -12.73 22.15 -52.80
N TYR A 243 -12.55 23.44 -52.55
CA TYR A 243 -12.91 24.52 -53.47
C TYR A 243 -12.05 24.53 -54.74
N GLN A 244 -10.74 24.29 -54.62
CA GLN A 244 -9.86 24.11 -55.79
C GLN A 244 -10.25 22.87 -56.59
N ILE A 245 -10.56 21.77 -55.90
CA ILE A 245 -11.02 20.54 -56.53
C ILE A 245 -12.37 20.76 -57.22
N SER A 246 -13.32 21.47 -56.62
CA SER A 246 -14.62 21.76 -57.24
C SER A 246 -14.49 22.67 -58.46
N GLN A 247 -13.58 23.64 -58.44
CA GLN A 247 -13.21 24.47 -59.60
C GLN A 247 -12.63 23.62 -60.76
N GLN A 248 -11.84 22.59 -60.46
CA GLN A 248 -11.33 21.65 -61.47
C GLN A 248 -12.45 20.73 -62.02
N TYR A 249 -13.41 20.31 -61.19
CA TYR A 249 -14.53 19.47 -61.60
C TYR A 249 -15.65 20.21 -62.35
N THR A 250 -15.73 21.54 -62.31
CA THR A 250 -16.59 22.32 -63.22
C THR A 250 -16.17 22.22 -64.70
N GLN A 251 -15.04 21.59 -65.01
CA GLN A 251 -14.58 21.35 -66.38
C GLN A 251 -14.68 19.88 -66.84
N GLN A 252 -15.00 18.91 -65.97
CA GLN A 252 -15.29 17.52 -66.39
C GLN A 252 -15.93 16.73 -65.25
N TRP A 253 -17.21 16.40 -65.41
CA TRP A 253 -17.93 15.47 -64.54
C TRP A 253 -17.53 14.04 -64.90
N ILE A 254 -17.04 13.25 -63.92
CA ILE A 254 -17.37 11.83 -63.63
C ILE A 254 -16.23 11.10 -62.85
N GLN A 255 -16.64 10.45 -61.76
CA GLN A 255 -15.96 9.50 -60.84
C GLN A 255 -14.76 9.99 -60.01
N LEU A 256 -14.90 9.99 -58.65
CA LEU A 256 -13.90 9.44 -57.69
C LEU A 256 -14.37 9.60 -56.23
N ASN A 257 -15.21 8.67 -55.75
CA ASN A 257 -15.60 8.56 -54.34
C ASN A 257 -14.52 7.93 -53.43
N LEU A 258 -13.38 7.51 -53.96
CA LEU A 258 -12.29 6.87 -53.19
C LEU A 258 -11.19 7.83 -52.71
N ALA A 259 -10.97 8.96 -53.40
CA ALA A 259 -9.96 9.95 -53.01
C ALA A 259 -10.39 10.81 -51.80
N GLN A 260 -11.70 11.08 -51.68
CA GLN A 260 -12.26 11.85 -50.55
C GLN A 260 -12.15 11.11 -49.20
N GLN A 261 -12.20 9.78 -49.18
CA GLN A 261 -12.04 9.02 -47.93
C GLN A 261 -10.57 8.93 -47.48
N LYS A 262 -9.62 8.76 -48.42
CA LYS A 262 -8.17 8.72 -48.10
C LYS A 262 -7.64 10.05 -47.56
N GLY A 263 -8.13 11.19 -48.07
CA GLY A 263 -7.77 12.52 -47.58
C GLY A 263 -8.21 12.79 -46.14
N LYS A 264 -9.40 12.33 -45.74
CA LYS A 264 -9.92 12.49 -44.36
C LYS A 264 -9.08 11.72 -43.33
N ILE A 265 -8.68 10.49 -43.66
CA ILE A 265 -7.85 9.65 -42.77
C ILE A 265 -6.44 10.23 -42.64
N PHE A 266 -5.82 10.65 -43.75
CA PHE A 266 -4.49 11.26 -43.72
C PHE A 266 -4.48 12.55 -42.88
N HIS A 267 -5.56 13.32 -42.95
CA HIS A 267 -5.68 14.56 -42.19
C HIS A 267 -5.81 14.31 -40.68
N TYR A 268 -6.62 13.33 -40.26
CA TYR A 268 -6.75 12.95 -38.85
C TYR A 268 -5.44 12.40 -38.29
N VAL A 269 -4.75 11.55 -39.05
CA VAL A 269 -3.46 10.96 -38.64
C VAL A 269 -2.39 12.04 -38.52
N TYR A 270 -2.32 12.98 -39.47
CA TYR A 270 -1.36 14.09 -39.40
C TYR A 270 -1.65 15.04 -38.24
N SER A 271 -2.92 15.39 -38.00
CA SER A 271 -3.33 16.21 -36.86
C SER A 271 -3.03 15.53 -35.53
N TYR A 272 -3.21 14.20 -35.43
CA TYR A 272 -2.88 13.41 -34.25
C TYR A 272 -1.37 13.33 -34.01
N ILE A 273 -0.55 13.11 -35.05
CA ILE A 273 0.91 13.08 -34.93
C ILE A 273 1.44 14.47 -34.51
N HIS A 274 0.88 15.54 -35.08
CA HIS A 274 1.25 16.90 -34.71
C HIS A 274 0.84 17.24 -33.26
N TYR A 275 -0.33 16.79 -32.82
CA TYR A 275 -0.79 16.87 -31.42
C TYR A 275 0.17 16.16 -30.47
N MET A 276 0.56 14.91 -30.76
CA MET A 276 1.48 14.13 -29.93
C MET A 276 2.88 14.74 -29.87
N ARG A 277 3.40 15.25 -31.00
CA ARG A 277 4.70 15.92 -31.04
C ARG A 277 4.71 17.21 -30.23
N ASN A 278 3.62 17.97 -30.26
CA ASN A 278 3.53 19.21 -29.49
C ASN A 278 3.31 18.95 -28.00
N LEU A 279 2.47 17.98 -27.63
CA LEU A 279 2.37 17.51 -26.24
C LEU A 279 3.74 17.12 -25.68
N TYR A 280 4.54 16.40 -26.48
CA TYR A 280 5.89 16.03 -26.10
C TYR A 280 6.84 17.23 -25.98
N PHE A 281 6.79 18.18 -26.92
CA PHE A 281 7.59 19.41 -26.86
C PHE A 281 7.26 20.27 -25.63
N TYR A 282 5.97 20.46 -25.33
CA TYR A 282 5.55 21.20 -24.15
C TYR A 282 5.79 20.43 -22.84
N TYR A 283 5.72 19.10 -22.85
CA TYR A 283 6.15 18.26 -21.72
C TYR A 283 7.65 18.43 -21.42
N LEU A 284 8.49 18.50 -22.45
CA LEU A 284 9.91 18.77 -22.29
C LEU A 284 10.18 20.19 -21.75
N LEU A 285 9.40 21.19 -22.18
CA LEU A 285 9.46 22.55 -21.62
C LEU A 285 9.01 22.60 -20.15
N PHE A 286 7.95 21.86 -19.80
CA PHE A 286 7.49 21.69 -18.43
C PHE A 286 8.61 21.09 -17.57
N LEU A 287 9.20 19.96 -17.99
CA LEU A 287 10.32 19.33 -17.28
C LEU A 287 11.52 20.28 -17.12
N ARG A 288 11.88 21.03 -18.16
CA ARG A 288 13.03 21.95 -18.12
C ARG A 288 12.85 23.14 -17.18
N LYS A 289 11.62 23.62 -17.01
CA LYS A 289 11.29 24.68 -16.02
C LYS A 289 11.01 24.14 -14.62
N PHE A 290 10.56 22.89 -14.51
CA PHE A 290 10.16 22.25 -13.25
C PHE A 290 11.33 21.61 -12.50
N LEU A 291 12.30 21.01 -13.20
CA LEU A 291 13.52 20.42 -12.61
C LEU A 291 14.34 21.41 -11.75
N PRO A 292 14.52 22.68 -12.15
CA PRO A 292 15.16 23.69 -11.31
C PRO A 292 14.36 24.04 -10.04
N CYS A 293 13.03 24.07 -10.10
CA CYS A 293 12.19 24.36 -8.92
C CYS A 293 12.25 23.25 -7.88
N ILE A 294 12.36 21.97 -8.28
CA ILE A 294 12.58 20.86 -7.35
C ILE A 294 13.98 20.94 -6.73
N ALA A 295 15.01 21.29 -7.51
CA ALA A 295 16.38 21.40 -7.04
C ALA A 295 16.59 22.56 -6.04
N PHE A 296 15.82 23.65 -6.16
CA PHE A 296 15.90 24.81 -5.27
C PHE A 296 15.23 24.60 -3.90
N TYR A 297 14.34 23.61 -3.77
CA TYR A 297 13.68 23.24 -2.50
C TYR A 297 14.31 22.00 -1.83
N ALA A 298 15.33 21.40 -2.45
CA ALA A 298 16.08 20.25 -1.93
C ALA A 298 17.40 20.64 -1.22
N TYR A 299 17.68 21.95 -1.12
CA TYR A 299 18.73 22.57 -0.28
C TYR A 299 18.07 23.41 0.81
#